data_AF-A0A9P9X6R8-F1
#
_entry.id   AF-A0A9P9X6R8-F1
#
_cell.length_a   1.000
_cell.length_b   1.000
_cell.length_c   1.000
_cell.angle_alpha   90.00
_cell.angle_beta   90.00
_cell.angle_gamma   90.00
#
_symmetry.space_group_name_H-M   'P 1'
#
loop_
_entity.id
_entity.type
_entity.pdbx_description
1 polymer ?
#
loop_
_entity_poly.entity_id
_entity_poly.type
_entity_poly.pdbx_seq_one_letter_code
_entity_poly.pdbx_strand_id
1 'polypeptide(L)' 'MASQADMKDRQFLAVIGDEDSVTGLLLAGIGHVSTGADQEKNFLVVDSKTDTATIESTFESFTSRKDIGIILINQH' A
#
# COMPACT_ATOMS: atom_id res chain seq x y z
N MET A 1 -17.34 15.08 -4.43
CA MET A 1 -17.89 13.73 -4.75
C MET A 1 -16.99 13.14 -5.82
N ALA A 2 -16.41 11.96 -5.60
CA ALA A 2 -15.56 11.30 -6.60
C ALA A 2 -16.41 10.88 -7.80
N SER A 3 -15.91 11.09 -9.02
CA SER A 3 -16.61 10.73 -10.25
C SER A 3 -16.46 9.22 -10.54
N GLN A 4 -17.35 8.66 -11.35
CA GLN A 4 -17.28 7.26 -11.77
C GLN A 4 -16.01 6.95 -12.59
N ALA A 5 -15.38 7.97 -13.18
CA ALA A 5 -14.08 7.86 -13.83
C ALA A 5 -12.95 7.69 -12.80
N ASP A 6 -12.98 8.43 -11.69
CA ASP A 6 -11.97 8.33 -10.61
C ASP A 6 -11.98 6.95 -9.92
N MET A 7 -13.09 6.22 -9.99
CA MET A 7 -13.18 4.85 -9.46
C MET A 7 -12.60 3.80 -10.41
N LYS A 8 -12.53 4.06 -11.72
CA LYS A 8 -11.97 3.12 -12.69
C LYS A 8 -10.46 2.96 -12.54
N ASP A 9 -9.79 4.02 -12.07
CA ASP A 9 -8.33 4.06 -11.97
C ASP A 9 -7.80 3.43 -10.67
N ARG A 10 -8.66 3.22 -9.66
CA ARG A 10 -8.32 2.63 -8.35
C ARG A 10 -8.26 1.10 -8.40
N GLN A 11 -7.24 0.58 -9.07
CA GLN A 11 -7.13 -0.85 -9.38
C GLN A 11 -6.29 -1.65 -8.37
N PHE A 12 -5.46 -0.98 -7.56
CA PHE A 12 -4.52 -1.65 -6.66
C PHE A 12 -4.99 -1.67 -5.19
N LEU A 13 -4.57 -2.72 -4.51
CA LEU A 13 -4.62 -2.83 -3.05
C LEU A 13 -3.24 -2.46 -2.52
N ALA A 14 -3.17 -1.75 -1.40
CA ALA A 14 -1.92 -1.49 -0.69
C ALA A 14 -1.94 -2.12 0.70
N VAL A 15 -0.77 -2.45 1.24
CA VAL A 15 -0.65 -3.21 2.49
C VAL A 15 0.37 -2.56 3.43
N ILE A 16 0.01 -2.36 4.70
CA ILE A 16 0.93 -1.97 5.77
C ILE A 16 0.77 -3.00 6.89
N GLY A 17 1.76 -3.84 7.12
CA GLY A 17 1.57 -4.96 8.04
C GLY A 17 2.85 -5.67 8.44
N ASP A 18 2.72 -6.61 9.36
CA ASP A 18 3.82 -7.49 9.76
C ASP A 18 4.28 -8.40 8.62
N GLU A 19 5.44 -9.04 8.81
CA GLU A 19 6.07 -9.91 7.81
C GLU A 19 5.14 -11.05 7.36
N ASP A 20 4.42 -11.67 8.30
CA ASP A 20 3.54 -12.80 8.02
C ASP A 20 2.34 -12.40 7.15
N SER A 21 1.69 -11.27 7.49
CA SER A 21 0.52 -10.76 6.77
C SER A 21 0.90 -10.28 5.38
N VAL A 22 1.99 -9.50 5.27
CA VAL A 22 2.47 -8.99 3.98
C VAL A 22 2.89 -10.14 3.08
N THR A 23 3.60 -11.15 3.60
CA THR A 23 4.00 -12.32 2.83
C THR A 23 2.79 -13.06 2.26
N GLY A 24 1.76 -13.31 3.07
CA GLY A 24 0.52 -13.96 2.60
C GLY A 24 -0.19 -13.17 1.49
N LEU A 25 -0.26 -11.85 1.63
CA LEU A 25 -0.91 -10.96 0.64
C LEU A 25 -0.09 -10.86 -0.65
N LEU A 26 1.24 -10.85 -0.57
CA LEU A 26 2.12 -10.92 -1.74
C LEU A 26 1.95 -12.23 -2.51
N LEU A 27 1.84 -13.36 -1.81
CA LEU A 27 1.57 -14.68 -2.43
C LEU A 27 0.19 -14.74 -3.10
N ALA A 28 -0.79 -13.98 -2.59
CA ALA A 28 -2.11 -13.83 -3.20
C ALA A 28 -2.11 -12.95 -4.46
N GLY A 29 -0.97 -12.35 -4.84
CA GLY A 29 -0.81 -11.56 -6.06
C GLY A 29 -1.12 -10.08 -5.90
N ILE A 30 -1.16 -9.55 -4.67
CA ILE A 30 -1.45 -8.13 -4.42
C ILE A 30 -0.23 -7.23 -4.73
N GLY A 31 0.99 -7.76 -4.64
CA GLY A 31 2.22 -7.00 -4.79
C GLY A 31 2.37 -6.37 -6.17
N HIS A 32 2.47 -5.04 -6.20
CA HIS A 32 2.76 -4.25 -7.40
C HIS A 32 3.93 -3.30 -7.12
N VAL A 33 4.85 -3.25 -8.09
CA VAL A 33 5.97 -2.30 -8.10
C VAL A 33 5.82 -1.48 -9.37
N SER A 34 5.69 -0.16 -9.24
CA SER A 34 5.57 0.72 -10.39
C SER A 34 6.84 0.68 -11.25
N THR A 35 6.66 0.74 -12.57
CA THR A 35 7.77 0.80 -13.52
C THR A 35 8.20 2.26 -13.70
N GLY A 36 9.45 2.61 -13.35
CA GLY A 36 9.94 3.98 -13.48
C GLY A 36 11.25 4.24 -12.72
N ALA A 37 11.66 5.51 -12.67
CA ALA A 37 12.81 5.95 -11.87
C ALA A 37 12.54 5.83 -10.36
N ASP A 38 11.29 6.05 -9.94
CA ASP A 38 10.80 5.85 -8.58
C ASP A 38 10.01 4.54 -8.52
N GLN A 39 10.69 3.44 -8.20
CA GLN A 39 10.07 2.13 -7.98
C GLN A 39 9.27 2.15 -6.68
N GLU A 40 8.01 2.56 -6.76
CA GLU A 40 7.11 2.60 -5.62
C GLU A 40 6.40 1.26 -5.45
N LYS A 41 6.59 0.67 -4.27
CA LYS A 41 5.90 -0.55 -3.84
C LYS A 41 4.56 -0.18 -3.23
N ASN A 42 3.54 -1.01 -3.44
CA ASN A 42 2.25 -0.88 -2.75
C ASN A 42 2.20 -1.62 -1.40
N PHE A 43 3.35 -1.91 -0.78
CA PHE A 43 3.40 -2.58 0.51
C PHE A 43 4.53 -2.07 1.40
N LEU A 44 4.30 -2.09 2.71
CA LEU A 44 5.27 -1.85 3.76
C LEU A 44 5.24 -2.99 4.75
N VAL A 45 6.40 -3.62 4.97
CA VAL A 45 6.62 -4.56 6.07
C VAL A 45 7.00 -3.75 7.29
N VAL A 46 6.24 -3.91 8.37
CA VAL A 46 6.46 -3.26 9.66
C VAL A 46 7.09 -4.27 10.61
N ASP A 47 8.22 -3.89 11.18
CA ASP A 47 8.91 -4.63 12.23
C ASP A 47 9.11 -3.76 13.47
N SER A 48 9.72 -4.32 14.52
CA SER A 48 10.00 -3.60 15.78
C SER A 48 11.03 -2.46 15.63
N LYS A 49 11.65 -2.31 14.47
CA LYS A 49 12.62 -1.25 14.16
C LYS A 49 12.03 -0.19 13.25
N THR A 50 10.79 -0.38 12.79
CA THR A 50 10.12 0.54 11.88
C THR A 50 9.59 1.72 12.67
N ASP A 51 10.09 2.92 12.33
CA ASP A 51 9.67 4.14 13.00
C ASP A 51 8.21 4.48 12.67
N THR A 52 7.46 5.00 13.64
CA THR A 52 6.08 5.44 13.44
C THR A 52 5.96 6.50 12.35
N ALA A 53 6.96 7.39 12.24
CA ALA A 53 7.02 8.40 11.18
C ALA A 53 7.09 7.77 9.76
N THR A 54 7.73 6.61 9.62
CA THR A 54 7.78 5.88 8.34
C THR A 54 6.41 5.30 8.00
N ILE A 55 5.68 4.79 9.00
CA ILE A 55 4.31 4.28 8.83
C ILE A 55 3.37 5.41 8.39
N GLU A 56 3.41 6.56 9.07
CA GLU A 56 2.62 7.75 8.75
C GLU A 56 2.90 8.25 7.33
N SER A 57 4.18 8.44 6.99
CA SER A 57 4.60 8.87 5.64
C SER A 57 4.14 7.90 4.55
N THR A 58 4.19 6.60 4.82
CA THR A 58 3.75 5.58 3.86
C THR A 58 2.24 5.59 3.68
N PHE A 59 1.48 5.76 4.77
CA PHE A 59 0.03 5.91 4.71
C PHE A 59 -0.38 7.15 3.89
N GLU A 60 0.28 8.29 4.10
CA GLU A 60 0.07 9.51 3.31
C GLU A 60 0.42 9.31 1.83
N SER A 61 1.51 8.61 1.53
CA SER A 61 1.89 8.25 0.15
C SER A 61 0.81 7.38 -0.52
N PHE A 62 0.34 6.34 0.16
CA PHE A 62 -0.68 5.44 -0.38
C PHE A 62 -2.06 6.10 -0.55
N THR A 63 -2.42 7.04 0.32
CA THR A 63 -3.67 7.82 0.18
C THR A 63 -3.59 8.88 -0.92
N SER A 64 -2.39 9.37 -1.23
CA SER A 64 -2.14 10.34 -2.31
C SER A 64 -2.14 9.70 -3.70
N ARG A 65 -1.85 8.39 -3.77
CA ARG A 65 -1.85 7.59 -4.99
C ARG A 65 -3.27 7.34 -5.52
N LYS A 66 -3.52 7.77 -6.76
CA LYS A 66 -4.86 7.65 -7.40
C LYS A 66 -5.19 6.23 -7.86
N ASP A 67 -4.18 5.38 -7.98
CA ASP A 67 -4.30 4.00 -8.43
C ASP A 67 -4.60 3.00 -7.31
N ILE A 68 -4.48 3.43 -6.04
CA ILE A 68 -4.82 2.63 -4.86
C ILE A 68 -6.30 2.82 -4.49
N GLY A 69 -7.03 1.72 -4.41
CA GLY A 69 -8.44 1.69 -4.01
C GLY A 69 -8.65 1.39 -2.53
N ILE A 70 -7.86 0.49 -1.96
CA ILE A 70 -7.99 0.01 -0.58
C ILE A 70 -6.59 -0.12 0.03
N ILE A 71 -6.46 0.30 1.29
CA ILE A 71 -5.27 0.09 2.10
C ILE A 71 -5.64 -0.91 3.21
N LEU A 72 -4.93 -2.03 3.28
CA LEU A 72 -5.03 -3.04 4.33
C LEU A 72 -3.98 -2.75 5.39
N ILE A 73 -4.39 -2.64 6.66
CA ILE A 73 -3.50 -2.32 7.78
C ILE A 73 -3.73 -3.30 8.92
N ASN A 74 -2.65 -3.87 9.47
CA ASN A 74 -2.71 -4.66 10.70
C ASN A 74 -3.21 -3.78 11.87
N GLN A 75 -4.14 -4.30 12.67
CA GLN A 75 -4.81 -3.50 13.72
C GLN A 75 -3.96 -3.29 14.98
N HIS A 76 -2.92 -4.10 15.17
CA HIS A 76 -2.14 -4.18 16.40
C HIS A 76 -0.92 -3.26 16.41
#